data_AF-A0A7C5Z8G3-F1
#
_entry.id   AF-A0A7C5Z8G3-F1
#
_cell.length_a   1.000
_cell.length_b   1.000
_cell.length_c   1.000
_cell.angle_alpha   90.00
_cell.angle_beta   90.00
_cell.angle_gamma   90.00
#
_symmetry.space_group_name_H-M   'P 1'
#
loop_
_entity.id
_entity.type
_entity.pdbx_description
1 polymer ?
#
loop_
_entity_poly.entity_id
_entity_poly.type
_entity_poly.pdbx_seq_one_letter_code
_entity_poly.pdbx_strand_id
1 'polypeptide(L)'
;TNGYNWDGSTSGNKIGKSLASTSGWQSRVTAGNVGHNQSTNNSSGFSALPGGYRDFIYGRFYDLIGGAGFWSASEYDTDCAWYRRLSCNSSAVYRYNGYKRSGFSVRLVRE
;
A
#
# COMPACT_ATOMS: atom_id res chain seq x y z
N THR A 1 5.07 -6.34 23.44
CA THR A 1 5.40 -6.71 22.05
C THR A 1 4.52 -5.88 21.13
N ASN A 2 5.08 -4.85 20.49
CA ASN A 2 4.31 -3.96 19.61
C ASN A 2 4.08 -4.66 18.26
N GLY A 3 3.11 -5.58 18.23
CA GLY A 3 2.72 -6.30 17.03
C GLY A 3 2.42 -5.33 15.90
N TYR A 4 3.20 -5.43 14.82
CA TYR A 4 3.05 -4.54 13.66
C TYR A 4 1.96 -5.02 12.70
N ASN A 5 1.43 -6.23 12.87
CA ASN A 5 0.33 -6.74 12.07
C ASN A 5 -1.04 -6.27 12.60
N TRP A 6 -2.05 -6.34 11.74
CA TRP A 6 -3.41 -5.92 12.08
C TRP A 6 -4.06 -6.72 13.22
N ASP A 7 -3.56 -7.93 13.48
CA ASP A 7 -4.02 -8.84 14.52
C ASP A 7 -3.14 -8.81 15.78
N GLY A 8 -2.21 -7.85 15.88
CA GLY A 8 -1.28 -7.74 17.01
C GLY A 8 -0.14 -8.76 17.02
N SER A 9 -0.03 -9.60 15.98
CA SER A 9 1.11 -10.51 15.83
C SER A 9 2.34 -9.83 15.22
N THR A 10 3.48 -10.51 15.30
CA THR A 10 4.72 -10.16 14.58
C THR A 10 5.14 -11.24 13.57
N SER A 11 4.30 -12.25 13.32
CA SER A 11 4.61 -13.33 12.37
C SER A 11 3.85 -13.14 11.06
N GLY A 12 4.53 -13.43 9.95
CA GLY A 12 3.96 -13.26 8.60
C GLY A 12 3.81 -11.79 8.16
N ASN A 13 3.37 -11.61 6.92
CA ASN A 13 3.18 -10.30 6.30
C ASN A 13 1.69 -9.92 6.36
N LYS A 14 1.26 -9.38 7.52
CA LYS A 14 -0.13 -8.97 7.79
C LYS A 14 -0.20 -7.49 8.22
N ILE A 15 0.74 -6.67 7.75
CA ILE A 15 0.90 -5.26 8.14
C ILE A 15 -0.02 -4.31 7.37
N GLY A 16 -0.73 -4.80 6.35
CA GLY A 16 -1.45 -3.97 5.38
C GLY A 16 -2.45 -3.02 6.03
N LYS A 17 -3.32 -3.51 6.93
CA LYS A 17 -4.28 -2.64 7.64
C LYS A 17 -3.58 -1.62 8.54
N SER A 18 -2.46 -1.99 9.17
CA SER A 18 -1.72 -1.11 10.05
C SER A 18 -1.14 0.10 9.33
N LEU A 19 -0.87 -0.02 8.02
CA LEU A 19 -0.37 1.07 7.17
C LEU A 19 -1.49 1.88 6.49
N ALA A 20 -2.59 1.22 6.12
CA ALA A 20 -3.67 1.82 5.35
C ALA A 20 -4.43 2.91 6.11
N SER A 21 -5.02 3.87 5.39
CA SER A 21 -5.96 4.85 5.94
C SER A 21 -7.22 4.20 6.50
N THR A 22 -7.92 4.94 7.37
CA THR A 22 -9.15 4.47 8.03
C THR A 22 -10.41 4.51 7.16
N SER A 23 -10.29 5.02 5.94
CA SER A 23 -11.38 5.11 4.97
C SER A 23 -10.83 5.22 3.54
N GLY A 24 -11.74 5.15 2.55
CA GLY A 24 -11.46 5.37 1.13
C GLY A 24 -11.13 4.12 0.34
N TRP A 25 -10.86 2.98 0.99
CA TRP A 25 -10.58 1.74 0.29
C TRP A 25 -11.86 1.08 -0.20
N GLN A 26 -11.77 0.34 -1.30
CA GLN A 26 -12.86 -0.51 -1.77
C GLN A 26 -13.21 -1.53 -0.68
N SER A 27 -14.48 -1.55 -0.28
CA SER A 27 -14.96 -2.40 0.83
C SER A 27 -14.72 -3.89 0.54
N ARG A 28 -14.29 -4.62 1.57
CA ARG A 28 -14.09 -6.08 1.53
C ARG A 28 -14.73 -6.75 2.75
N VAL A 29 -15.16 -7.99 2.55
CA VAL A 29 -15.82 -8.80 3.61
C VAL A 29 -14.85 -9.67 4.40
N THR A 30 -13.70 -10.03 3.81
CA THR A 30 -12.73 -10.93 4.45
C THR A 30 -11.93 -10.20 5.53
N ALA A 31 -11.94 -10.75 6.74
CA ALA A 31 -11.14 -10.24 7.85
C ALA A 31 -9.65 -10.13 7.48
N GLY A 32 -9.00 -9.07 7.95
CA GLY A 32 -7.59 -8.79 7.69
C GLY A 32 -7.29 -8.09 6.37
N ASN A 33 -8.18 -8.13 5.39
CA ASN A 33 -8.03 -7.34 4.17
C ASN A 33 -8.10 -5.84 4.49
N VAL A 34 -7.27 -5.04 3.83
CA VAL A 34 -7.23 -3.57 4.01
C VAL A 34 -8.61 -2.92 3.90
N GLY A 35 -9.45 -3.39 2.97
CA GLY A 35 -10.79 -2.86 2.74
C GLY A 35 -11.85 -3.32 3.75
N HIS A 36 -11.54 -4.24 4.66
CA HIS A 36 -12.48 -4.79 5.64
C HIS A 36 -12.43 -4.01 6.94
N ASN A 37 -13.58 -3.51 7.42
CA ASN A 37 -13.68 -2.74 8.68
C ASN A 37 -12.56 -1.69 8.80
N GLN A 38 -12.57 -0.73 7.88
CA GLN A 38 -11.45 0.20 7.68
C GLN A 38 -11.23 1.15 8.85
N SER A 39 -12.25 1.39 9.68
CA SER A 39 -12.11 2.24 10.89
C SER A 39 -11.08 1.71 11.88
N THR A 40 -10.69 0.44 11.78
CA THR A 40 -9.63 -0.18 12.58
C THR A 40 -8.25 -0.19 11.92
N ASN A 41 -8.11 0.43 10.75
CA ASN A 41 -6.82 0.58 10.07
C ASN A 41 -5.93 1.61 10.78
N ASN A 42 -4.69 1.73 10.29
CA ASN A 42 -3.74 2.79 10.60
C ASN A 42 -3.11 2.77 12.00
N SER A 43 -2.96 1.60 12.62
CA SER A 43 -2.30 1.51 13.92
C SER A 43 -0.82 1.97 13.91
N SER A 44 -0.19 2.08 12.73
CA SER A 44 1.18 2.60 12.58
C SER A 44 1.28 4.13 12.45
N GLY A 45 0.17 4.84 12.22
CA GLY A 45 0.18 6.27 11.88
C GLY A 45 0.65 6.60 10.44
N PHE A 46 0.80 5.59 9.57
CA PHE A 46 1.25 5.81 8.19
C PHE A 46 0.20 6.48 7.29
N SER A 47 -1.08 6.17 7.45
CA SER A 47 -2.22 6.75 6.73
C SER A 47 -2.15 6.60 5.20
N ALA A 48 -1.90 5.39 4.69
CA ALA A 48 -1.82 5.14 3.25
C ALA A 48 -3.19 5.31 2.56
N LEU A 49 -3.32 6.32 1.69
CA LEU A 49 -4.56 6.56 0.92
C LEU A 49 -4.60 5.70 -0.36
N PRO A 50 -5.75 5.14 -0.75
CA PRO A 50 -5.88 4.32 -1.96
C PRO A 50 -6.01 5.17 -3.23
N GLY A 51 -4.89 5.78 -3.62
CA GLY A 51 -4.78 6.63 -4.81
C GLY A 51 -4.47 5.90 -6.12
N GLY A 52 -4.33 4.56 -6.08
CA GLY A 52 -3.96 3.79 -7.26
C GLY A 52 -2.56 4.14 -7.79
N TYR A 53 -2.40 4.08 -9.10
CA TYR A 53 -1.19 4.51 -9.82
C TYR A 53 -1.52 5.00 -11.23
N ARG A 54 -0.63 5.80 -11.82
CA ARG A 54 -0.69 6.23 -13.22
C ARG A 54 0.24 5.37 -14.07
N ASP A 55 -0.26 4.76 -15.14
CA ASP A 55 0.56 3.94 -16.04
C ASP A 55 1.43 4.80 -16.98
N PHE A 56 2.62 4.33 -17.34
CA PHE A 56 3.56 5.08 -18.18
C PHE A 56 3.24 5.07 -19.68
N ILE A 57 2.39 4.15 -20.18
CA ILE A 57 2.14 3.96 -21.61
C ILE A 57 1.11 4.98 -22.10
N TYR A 58 -0.01 5.10 -21.40
CA TYR A 58 -1.16 5.91 -21.80
C TYR A 58 -1.54 7.00 -20.79
N GLY A 59 -0.91 7.03 -19.62
CA GLY A 59 -1.23 8.03 -18.60
C GLY A 59 -2.54 7.81 -17.87
N ARG A 60 -3.12 6.62 -17.96
CA ARG A 60 -4.37 6.24 -17.29
C ARG A 60 -4.11 5.94 -15.82
N PHE A 61 -5.16 6.14 -15.03
CA PHE A 61 -5.16 5.82 -13.61
C PHE A 61 -5.82 4.46 -13.38
N TYR A 62 -5.16 3.61 -12.59
CA TYR A 62 -5.59 2.26 -12.26
C TYR A 62 -5.65 2.07 -10.76
N ASP A 63 -6.48 1.11 -10.31
CA ASP A 63 -6.62 0.73 -8.90
C ASP A 63 -6.98 1.88 -7.96
N LEU A 64 -7.63 2.93 -8.47
CA LEU A 64 -8.29 3.94 -7.64
C LEU A 64 -9.20 3.22 -6.64
N ILE A 65 -9.14 3.63 -5.37
CA ILE A 65 -9.79 2.98 -4.20
C ILE A 65 -9.40 1.51 -3.94
N GLY A 66 -8.87 0.79 -4.92
CA GLY A 66 -8.48 -0.61 -4.84
C GLY A 66 -7.06 -0.85 -4.34
N GLY A 67 -6.16 0.11 -4.51
CA GLY A 67 -4.75 -0.02 -4.18
C GLY A 67 -4.08 1.31 -3.80
N ALA A 68 -2.94 1.19 -3.12
CA ALA A 68 -2.01 2.30 -2.93
C ALA A 68 -0.59 1.83 -3.29
N GLY A 69 0.12 2.59 -4.10
CA GLY A 69 1.51 2.33 -4.45
C GLY A 69 2.42 3.48 -4.01
N PHE A 70 3.55 3.16 -3.40
CA PHE A 70 4.55 4.13 -2.94
C PHE A 70 5.92 3.80 -3.52
N TRP A 71 6.54 4.77 -4.18
CA TRP A 71 7.92 4.61 -4.63
C TRP A 71 8.88 4.35 -3.46
N SER A 72 9.87 3.50 -3.69
CA SER A 72 11.08 3.39 -2.87
C SER A 72 12.19 4.24 -3.49
N ALA A 73 13.14 4.69 -2.68
CA ALA A 73 14.37 5.31 -3.18
C ALA A 73 15.31 4.31 -3.88
N SER A 74 15.06 3.00 -3.75
CA SER A 74 15.89 1.96 -4.35
C SER A 74 15.57 1.75 -5.84
N GLU A 75 16.61 1.87 -6.66
CA GLU A 75 16.59 1.47 -8.06
C GLU A 75 16.42 -0.05 -8.22
N TYR A 76 15.76 -0.46 -9.30
CA TYR A 76 15.78 -1.86 -9.76
C TYR A 76 16.74 -2.03 -10.93
N ASP A 77 16.58 -1.21 -11.97
CA ASP A 77 17.44 -1.15 -13.15
C ASP A 77 17.36 0.25 -13.80
N THR A 78 17.89 0.39 -15.01
CA THR A 78 17.90 1.64 -15.78
C THR A 78 16.51 2.24 -15.99
N ASP A 79 15.49 1.39 -16.17
CA ASP A 79 14.13 1.80 -16.55
C ASP A 79 13.13 1.75 -15.39
N CYS A 80 13.43 1.00 -14.33
CA CYS A 80 12.52 0.67 -13.27
C CYS A 80 13.06 1.01 -11.87
N ALA A 81 12.14 1.32 -10.96
CA ALA A 81 12.40 1.47 -9.54
C ALA A 81 11.52 0.52 -8.72
N TRP A 82 11.91 0.24 -7.49
CA TRP A 82 11.09 -0.52 -6.57
C TRP A 82 9.97 0.32 -5.99
N TYR A 83 8.79 -0.26 -5.82
CA TYR A 83 7.68 0.33 -5.08
C TYR A 83 7.04 -0.67 -4.11
N ARG A 84 6.34 -0.12 -3.12
CA ARG A 84 5.55 -0.87 -2.14
C ARG A 84 4.08 -0.74 -2.51
N ARG A 85 3.33 -1.85 -2.47
CA ARG A 85 1.90 -1.87 -2.79
C ARG A 85 1.06 -2.43 -1.66
N LEU A 86 -0.01 -1.71 -1.35
CA LEU A 86 -1.15 -2.17 -0.56
C LEU A 86 -2.33 -2.42 -1.50
N SER A 87 -3.17 -3.40 -1.15
CA SER A 87 -4.38 -3.73 -1.90
C SER A 87 -5.55 -3.91 -0.96
N CYS A 88 -6.72 -3.42 -1.34
CA CYS A 88 -7.95 -3.54 -0.55
C CYS A 88 -8.27 -4.99 -0.18
N ASN A 89 -7.89 -5.97 -1.00
CA ASN A 89 -8.19 -7.39 -0.86
C ASN A 89 -7.03 -8.23 -0.28
N SER A 90 -6.03 -7.60 0.34
CA SER A 90 -4.92 -8.31 0.99
C SER A 90 -4.62 -7.71 2.36
N SER A 91 -4.07 -8.53 3.25
CA SER A 91 -3.52 -8.11 4.54
C SER A 91 -2.02 -7.80 4.46
N ALA A 92 -1.36 -8.12 3.34
CA ALA A 92 0.07 -7.97 3.15
C ALA A 92 0.44 -6.66 2.45
N VAL A 93 1.70 -6.25 2.63
CA VAL A 93 2.35 -5.26 1.77
C VAL A 93 3.33 -5.95 0.83
N TYR A 94 3.24 -5.64 -0.46
CA TYR A 94 4.04 -6.29 -1.49
C TYR A 94 5.15 -5.38 -2.03
N ARG A 95 6.22 -5.99 -2.55
CA ARG A 95 7.25 -5.32 -3.34
C ARG A 95 7.02 -5.63 -4.82
N TYR A 96 7.09 -4.62 -5.66
CA TYR A 96 7.12 -4.77 -7.10
C TYR A 96 8.09 -3.75 -7.70
N ASN A 97 8.55 -3.98 -8.92
CA ASN A 97 9.23 -2.97 -9.73
C ASN A 97 8.23 -2.37 -10.73
N GLY A 98 8.40 -1.09 -11.02
CA GLY A 98 7.62 -0.38 -12.02
C GLY A 98 8.50 0.59 -12.79
N TYR A 99 8.12 0.92 -14.02
CA TYR A 99 8.83 1.91 -14.82
C TYR A 99 8.90 3.25 -14.09
N LYS A 100 10.09 3.87 -14.08
CA LYS A 100 10.33 5.19 -13.45
C LYS A 100 9.41 6.29 -14.00
N ARG A 101 8.84 6.08 -15.20
CA ARG A 101 7.88 6.97 -15.88
C ARG A 101 6.42 6.81 -15.39
N SER A 102 6.13 5.79 -14.58
CA SER A 102 4.81 5.61 -13.94
C SER A 102 4.64 6.57 -12.76
N GLY A 103 3.39 6.91 -12.45
CA GLY A 103 3.04 7.73 -11.29
C GLY A 103 2.66 6.85 -10.10
N PHE A 104 3.47 6.85 -9.06
CA PHE A 104 3.12 6.29 -7.74
C PHE A 104 3.30 7.38 -6.68
N SER A 105 2.63 7.22 -5.54
CA SER A 105 2.74 8.16 -4.43
C SER A 105 4.16 8.20 -3.87
N VAL A 106 4.56 9.36 -3.35
CA VAL A 106 5.82 9.53 -2.64
C VAL A 106 5.50 9.93 -1.21
N ARG A 107 6.22 9.39 -0.25
CA ARG A 107 6.19 9.83 1.14
C ARG A 107 7.62 9.96 1.64
N LEU A 108 7.96 11.12 2.19
CA LEU A 108 9.24 11.33 2.83
C LEU A 108 9.21 10.68 4.20
N VAL A 109 10.23 9.88 4.51
CA VAL A 109 10.43 9.28 5.82
C VAL A 109 11.60 10.01 6.46
N ARG A 110 11.46 10.37 7.74
CA ARG A 110 12.52 10.95 8.55
C ARG A 110 12.94 9.92 9.59
N GLU A 111 14.26 9.84 9.82
CA GLU A 111 14.87 9.10 10.94
C GLU A 111 14.56 9.76 12.29
#